data_AF-A0A7C2I5P6-F1
#
_entry.id   AF-A0A7C2I5P6-F1
#
_cell.length_a   1.000
_cell.length_b   1.000
_cell.length_c   1.000
_cell.angle_alpha   90.00
_cell.angle_beta   90.00
_cell.angle_gamma   90.00
#
_symmetry.space_group_name_H-M   'P 1'
#
loop_
_entity.id
_entity.type
_entity.pdbx_description
1 polymer ?
#
loop_
_entity_poly.entity_id
_entity_poly.type
_entity_poly.pdbx_seq_one_letter_code
_entity_poly.pdbx_strand_id
1 'polypeptide(L)'
;MTGKFIFVTGGVASALGKGITSASIGRLLKARGLRVSLLKFDPYVNVDAGTMNPHQHGEVFVTEDGGETDMDLGHYERFIDEPLGKANNATTGKIYLSVITRERRGDYLGGTVQVIPHVTNEIKDEILRVARQAQADVTIVEVGGTVGDIEGLPLLEA
;
A
#
# COMPACT_ATOMS: atom_id res chain seq x y z
N MET A 1 -1.36 -19.05 12.77
CA MET A 1 -0.24 -18.19 13.20
C MET A 1 -0.53 -16.77 12.72
N THR A 2 -0.27 -15.75 13.53
CA THR A 2 -0.30 -14.35 13.09
C THR A 2 0.90 -14.09 12.17
N GLY A 3 0.62 -13.68 10.93
CA GLY A 3 1.65 -13.33 9.95
C GLY A 3 2.56 -12.20 10.45
N LYS A 4 3.76 -12.10 9.90
CA LYS A 4 4.74 -11.05 10.21
C LYS A 4 4.62 -9.89 9.23
N PHE A 5 5.03 -8.71 9.66
CA PHE A 5 5.06 -7.51 8.83
C PHE A 5 6.50 -7.00 8.72
N ILE A 6 6.91 -6.63 7.51
CA ILE A 6 8.16 -5.92 7.24
C ILE A 6 7.78 -4.58 6.64
N PHE A 7 8.09 -3.49 7.34
CA PHE A 7 7.87 -2.14 6.84
C PHE A 7 9.14 -1.63 6.15
N VAL A 8 9.00 -1.13 4.93
CA VAL A 8 10.08 -0.54 4.14
C VAL A 8 9.80 0.93 3.96
N THR A 9 10.63 1.77 4.57
CA THR A 9 10.54 3.25 4.51
C THR A 9 11.74 3.83 3.78
N GLY A 10 11.60 5.04 3.21
CA GLY A 10 12.70 5.77 2.57
C GLY A 10 13.14 6.99 3.35
N GLY A 11 14.45 7.25 3.41
CA GLY A 11 14.99 8.50 3.95
C GLY A 11 15.83 9.25 2.91
N VAL A 12 16.21 10.48 3.25
CA VAL A 12 17.07 11.37 2.45
C VAL A 12 16.44 11.87 1.16
N ALA A 13 16.10 10.98 0.23
CA ALA A 13 15.53 11.33 -1.07
C ALA A 13 14.65 10.21 -1.64
N SER A 14 13.74 10.58 -2.53
CA SER A 14 12.95 9.64 -3.35
C SER A 14 13.81 9.00 -4.46
N ALA A 15 13.30 7.94 -5.09
CA ALA A 15 13.93 7.20 -6.20
C ALA A 15 15.24 6.45 -5.87
N LEU A 16 15.52 6.15 -4.59
CA LEU A 16 16.66 5.32 -4.18
C LEU A 16 16.49 3.80 -4.39
N GLY A 17 15.40 3.36 -5.03
CA GLY A 17 15.16 1.94 -5.33
C GLY A 17 14.46 1.14 -4.21
N LYS A 18 13.53 1.78 -3.48
CA LYS A 18 12.69 1.11 -2.46
C LYS A 18 11.92 -0.08 -3.06
N GLY A 19 11.14 0.15 -4.11
CA GLY A 19 10.38 -0.86 -4.86
C GLY A 19 11.17 -2.14 -5.15
N ILE A 20 12.32 -2.00 -5.82
CA ILE A 20 13.17 -3.13 -6.19
C ILE A 20 13.74 -3.85 -4.97
N THR A 21 14.08 -3.12 -3.91
CA THR A 21 14.57 -3.71 -2.66
C THR A 21 13.47 -4.50 -1.95
N SER A 22 12.27 -3.94 -1.84
CA SER A 22 11.07 -4.60 -1.30
C SER A 22 10.78 -5.91 -2.06
N ALA A 23 10.78 -5.84 -3.39
CA ALA A 23 10.55 -6.97 -4.28
C ALA A 23 11.62 -8.07 -4.11
N SER A 24 12.89 -7.67 -3.98
CA SER A 24 14.02 -8.57 -3.77
C SER A 24 13.94 -9.31 -2.43
N ILE A 25 13.57 -8.61 -1.36
CA ILE A 25 13.31 -9.22 -0.05
C ILE A 25 12.17 -10.24 -0.18
N GLY A 26 11.08 -9.86 -0.86
CA GLY A 26 9.96 -10.76 -1.12
C GLY A 26 10.36 -12.04 -1.85
N ARG A 27 11.19 -11.92 -2.90
CA ARG A 27 11.74 -13.07 -3.63
C ARG A 27 12.60 -13.97 -2.73
N LEU A 28 13.48 -13.39 -1.92
CA LEU A 28 14.33 -14.17 -1.00
C LEU A 28 13.49 -14.95 0.02
N LEU A 29 12.45 -14.34 0.58
CA LEU A 29 11.53 -14.99 1.52
C LEU A 29 10.72 -16.09 0.83
N LYS A 30 10.21 -15.86 -0.38
CA LYS A 30 9.51 -16.89 -1.15
C LYS A 30 10.43 -18.06 -1.49
N ALA A 31 11.68 -17.81 -1.86
CA ALA A 31 12.68 -18.85 -2.11
C ALA A 31 13.00 -19.71 -0.86
N ARG A 32 12.66 -19.23 0.34
CA ARG A 32 12.74 -19.97 1.60
C ARG A 32 11.45 -20.72 1.94
N GLY A 33 10.47 -20.75 1.04
CA GLY A 33 9.21 -21.47 1.21
C GLY A 33 8.15 -20.73 2.02
N LEU A 34 8.32 -19.41 2.25
CA LEU A 34 7.33 -18.59 2.94
C LEU A 34 6.30 -18.05 1.95
N ARG A 35 5.04 -17.96 2.38
CA ARG A 35 4.01 -17.23 1.63
C ARG A 35 4.19 -15.74 1.89
N VAL A 36 4.41 -14.98 0.82
CA VAL A 36 4.71 -13.55 0.88
C VAL A 36 3.65 -12.77 0.12
N SER A 37 3.25 -11.63 0.65
CA SER A 37 2.47 -10.63 -0.09
C SER A 37 3.08 -9.25 0.13
N LEU A 38 2.85 -8.34 -0.81
CA LEU A 38 3.36 -6.97 -0.76
C LEU A 38 2.21 -5.97 -0.80
N LEU A 39 2.35 -4.86 -0.10
CA LEU A 39 1.45 -3.71 -0.16
C LEU A 39 2.26 -2.46 -0.44
N LYS A 40 1.95 -1.77 -1.54
CA LYS A 40 2.45 -0.42 -1.80
C LYS A 40 1.49 0.60 -1.22
N PHE A 41 1.99 1.46 -0.34
CA PHE A 41 1.33 2.71 0.00
C PHE A 41 1.86 3.85 -0.85
N ASP A 42 0.94 4.55 -1.50
CA ASP A 42 1.21 5.74 -2.28
C ASP A 42 0.67 6.98 -1.59
N PRO A 43 1.54 7.95 -1.25
CA PRO A 43 1.12 9.12 -0.49
C PRO A 43 0.29 10.13 -1.33
N TYR A 44 0.18 9.93 -2.65
CA TYR A 44 -0.58 10.83 -3.53
C TYR A 44 -2.11 10.73 -3.29
N VAL A 45 -2.81 11.82 -3.65
CA VAL A 45 -4.25 12.00 -3.38
C VAL A 45 -5.16 11.40 -4.45
N ASN A 46 -4.64 10.99 -5.60
CA ASN A 46 -5.40 10.22 -6.58
C ASN A 46 -5.90 8.92 -5.94
N VAL A 47 -7.14 8.52 -6.23
CA VAL A 47 -7.74 7.29 -5.67
C VAL A 47 -7.06 6.04 -6.26
N ASP A 48 -6.70 6.12 -7.53
CA ASP A 48 -6.00 5.12 -8.34
C ASP A 48 -5.02 5.83 -9.30
N ALA A 49 -4.21 5.05 -10.01
CA ALA A 49 -3.25 5.57 -10.98
C ALA A 49 -3.90 5.95 -12.33
N GLY A 50 -5.16 5.56 -12.59
CA GLY A 50 -5.81 5.66 -13.91
C GLY A 50 -6.00 7.10 -14.41
N THR A 51 -6.01 8.08 -13.51
CA THR A 51 -6.14 9.51 -13.85
C THR A 51 -4.80 10.22 -14.10
N MET A 52 -3.67 9.55 -13.89
CA MET A 52 -2.33 10.14 -14.03
C MET A 52 -1.85 10.02 -15.48
N ASN A 53 -1.09 11.01 -15.96
CA ASN A 53 -0.49 10.95 -17.29
C ASN A 53 0.68 9.94 -17.30
N PRO A 54 0.59 8.83 -18.06
CA PRO A 54 1.59 7.77 -17.99
C PRO A 54 2.96 8.19 -18.54
N HIS A 55 3.00 9.19 -19.42
CA HIS A 55 4.27 9.72 -19.94
C HIS A 55 5.06 10.54 -18.90
N GLN A 56 4.41 10.97 -17.82
CA GLN A 56 5.03 11.78 -16.76
C GLN A 56 5.24 10.98 -15.47
N HIS A 57 4.36 10.03 -15.18
CA HIS A 57 4.32 9.32 -13.90
C HIS A 57 4.63 7.82 -13.99
N GLY A 58 4.82 7.28 -15.20
CA GLY A 58 5.01 5.85 -15.44
C GLY A 58 3.71 5.16 -15.83
N GLU A 59 3.83 3.89 -16.22
CA GLU A 59 2.71 3.06 -16.61
C GLU A 59 1.72 2.82 -15.45
N VAL A 60 0.46 2.58 -15.81
CA VAL A 60 -0.53 2.03 -14.88
C VAL A 60 -0.46 0.51 -14.97
N PHE A 61 -0.19 -0.15 -13.85
CA PHE A 61 -0.18 -1.61 -13.79
C PHE A 61 -1.59 -2.13 -13.49
N VAL A 62 -2.06 -3.11 -14.27
CA VAL A 62 -3.42 -3.67 -14.14
C VAL A 62 -3.34 -5.09 -13.58
N THR A 63 -3.94 -5.31 -12.40
CA THR A 63 -4.00 -6.62 -11.75
C THR A 63 -5.06 -7.53 -12.37
N GLU A 64 -4.98 -8.84 -12.13
CA GLU A 64 -5.97 -9.81 -12.66
C GLU A 64 -7.41 -9.52 -12.21
N ASP A 65 -7.59 -8.92 -11.03
CA ASP A 65 -8.90 -8.51 -10.49
C ASP A 65 -9.36 -7.11 -10.97
N GLY A 66 -8.67 -6.54 -11.96
CA GLY A 66 -9.02 -5.30 -12.65
C GLY A 66 -8.66 -4.02 -11.89
N GLY A 67 -7.69 -4.08 -10.97
CA GLY A 67 -7.19 -2.91 -10.25
C GLY A 67 -6.21 -2.11 -11.10
N GLU A 68 -6.46 -0.81 -11.26
CA GLU A 68 -5.51 0.14 -11.88
C GLU A 68 -4.58 0.71 -10.80
N THR A 69 -3.31 0.30 -10.83
CA THR A 69 -2.36 0.46 -9.72
C THR A 69 -1.05 1.09 -10.17
N ASP A 70 -0.22 1.49 -9.21
CA ASP A 70 1.14 1.96 -9.46
C ASP A 70 2.02 0.87 -10.11
N MET A 71 2.97 1.28 -10.96
CA MET A 71 3.91 0.40 -11.66
C MET A 71 4.69 -0.54 -10.71
N ASP A 72 4.93 -0.14 -9.46
CA ASP A 72 5.66 -0.95 -8.48
C ASP A 72 5.01 -2.32 -8.23
N LEU A 73 3.69 -2.46 -8.38
CA LEU A 73 3.04 -3.78 -8.28
C LEU A 73 3.54 -4.74 -9.36
N GLY A 74 3.81 -4.23 -10.56
CA GLY A 74 4.42 -5.01 -11.63
C GLY A 74 5.85 -5.46 -11.30
N HIS A 75 6.62 -4.67 -10.54
CA HIS A 75 7.91 -5.12 -10.02
C HIS A 75 7.73 -6.26 -9.03
N TYR A 76 6.77 -6.12 -8.11
CA TYR A 76 6.53 -7.14 -7.08
C TYR A 76 6.12 -8.47 -7.70
N GLU A 77 5.12 -8.48 -8.58
CA GLU A 77 4.66 -9.70 -9.27
C GLU A 77 5.79 -10.38 -10.02
N ARG A 78 6.61 -9.63 -10.77
CA ARG A 78 7.73 -10.21 -11.54
C ARG A 78 8.80 -10.83 -10.64
N PHE A 79 9.05 -10.26 -9.46
CA PHE A 79 10.06 -10.78 -8.54
C PHE A 79 9.54 -11.97 -7.74
N ILE A 80 8.35 -11.85 -7.16
CA ILE A 80 7.80 -12.90 -6.32
C ILE A 80 7.12 -13.99 -7.15
N ASP A 81 6.79 -13.78 -8.41
CA ASP A 81 6.11 -14.76 -9.27
C ASP A 81 4.77 -15.23 -8.67
N GLU A 82 3.95 -14.28 -8.20
CA GLU A 82 2.58 -14.48 -7.72
C GLU A 82 1.72 -13.29 -8.15
N PRO A 83 0.43 -13.51 -8.48
CA PRO A 83 -0.48 -12.41 -8.75
C PRO A 83 -0.77 -11.61 -7.47
N LEU A 84 -0.76 -10.29 -7.60
CA LEU A 84 -1.27 -9.35 -6.61
C LEU A 84 -2.62 -8.82 -7.07
N GLY A 85 -3.42 -8.31 -6.14
CA GLY A 85 -4.74 -7.74 -6.44
C GLY A 85 -4.80 -6.24 -6.16
N LYS A 86 -5.94 -5.62 -6.46
CA LYS A 86 -6.20 -4.19 -6.18
C LYS A 86 -6.06 -3.79 -4.71
N ALA A 87 -6.08 -4.76 -3.79
CA ALA A 87 -5.86 -4.53 -2.37
C ALA A 87 -4.39 -4.26 -2.03
N ASN A 88 -3.46 -4.68 -2.90
CA ASN A 88 -2.02 -4.56 -2.75
C ASN A 88 -1.47 -3.16 -3.12
N ASN A 89 -2.35 -2.27 -3.58
CA ASN A 89 -2.07 -0.84 -3.74
C ASN A 89 -3.09 -0.02 -2.92
N ALA A 90 -2.58 0.85 -2.06
CA ALA A 90 -3.38 1.76 -1.27
C ALA A 90 -2.83 3.17 -1.39
N THR A 91 -3.72 4.12 -1.68
CA THR A 91 -3.37 5.51 -1.91
C THR A 91 -3.96 6.38 -0.80
N THR A 92 -3.35 7.53 -0.51
CA THR A 92 -3.95 8.52 0.39
C THR A 92 -5.36 8.91 -0.08
N GLY A 93 -5.56 9.06 -1.39
CA GLY A 93 -6.87 9.30 -1.99
C GLY A 93 -7.93 8.28 -1.60
N LYS A 94 -7.63 6.98 -1.77
CA LYS A 94 -8.53 5.87 -1.44
C LYS A 94 -8.84 5.80 0.05
N ILE A 95 -7.83 5.97 0.91
CA ILE A 95 -7.99 5.96 2.37
C ILE A 95 -8.93 7.08 2.81
N TYR A 96 -8.66 8.32 2.37
CA TYR A 96 -9.48 9.47 2.76
C TYR A 96 -10.89 9.37 2.19
N LEU A 97 -11.05 8.91 0.94
CA LEU A 97 -12.36 8.68 0.35
C LEU A 97 -13.17 7.67 1.16
N SER A 98 -12.56 6.56 1.60
CA SER A 98 -13.20 5.56 2.45
C SER A 98 -13.66 6.15 3.79
N VAL A 99 -12.78 6.88 4.47
CA VAL A 99 -13.10 7.52 5.76
C VAL A 99 -14.22 8.55 5.61
N ILE A 100 -14.13 9.43 4.62
CA ILE A 100 -15.15 10.46 4.36
C ILE A 100 -16.49 9.82 3.98
N THR A 101 -16.48 8.76 3.16
CA THR A 101 -17.71 8.07 2.76
C THR A 101 -18.41 7.42 3.96
N ARG A 102 -17.66 6.76 4.84
CA ARG A 102 -18.20 6.20 6.09
C ARG A 102 -18.77 7.28 7.01
N GLU A 103 -18.10 8.42 7.07
CA GLU A 103 -18.58 9.56 7.84
C GLU A 103 -19.90 10.11 7.30
N ARG A 104 -20.01 10.35 5.98
CA ARG A 104 -21.25 10.80 5.35
C ARG A 104 -22.41 9.80 5.48
N ARG A 105 -22.12 8.50 5.62
CA ARG A 105 -23.12 7.46 5.90
C ARG A 105 -23.59 7.44 7.37
N GLY A 106 -22.88 8.12 8.26
CA GLY A 106 -23.19 8.17 9.69
C GLY A 106 -22.52 7.06 10.51
N ASP A 107 -21.53 6.34 9.96
CA ASP A 107 -20.88 5.21 10.65
C ASP A 107 -20.14 5.63 11.93
N TYR A 108 -19.73 6.89 12.03
CA TYR A 108 -19.07 7.44 13.23
C TYR A 108 -20.05 8.05 14.24
N LEU A 109 -21.36 7.82 14.08
CA LEU A 109 -22.40 8.11 15.08
C LEU A 109 -22.41 9.58 15.56
N GLY A 110 -22.14 10.52 14.66
CA GLY A 110 -22.09 11.96 14.94
C GLY A 110 -20.81 12.44 15.65
N GLY A 111 -19.83 11.56 15.85
CA GLY A 111 -18.52 11.92 16.40
C GLY A 111 -17.64 12.69 15.41
N THR A 112 -16.64 13.40 15.94
CA THR A 112 -15.64 14.08 15.13
C THR A 112 -14.69 13.07 14.47
N VAL A 113 -14.57 13.14 13.14
CA VAL A 113 -13.60 12.33 12.38
C VAL A 113 -12.28 13.07 12.30
N GLN A 114 -11.20 12.35 12.57
CA GLN A 114 -9.84 12.88 12.77
C GLN A 114 -8.81 11.96 12.10
N VAL A 115 -7.62 12.48 11.80
CA VAL A 115 -6.51 11.67 11.25
C VAL A 115 -6.19 10.50 12.18
N ILE A 116 -5.96 10.79 13.47
CA ILE A 116 -5.85 9.77 14.51
C ILE A 116 -7.15 9.78 15.32
N PRO A 117 -7.87 8.65 15.47
CA PRO A 117 -7.49 7.32 15.00
C PRO A 117 -8.06 6.94 13.62
N HIS A 118 -8.96 7.72 13.01
CA HIS A 118 -9.82 7.22 11.93
C HIS A 118 -9.08 6.92 10.62
N VAL A 119 -8.19 7.81 10.19
CA VAL A 119 -7.35 7.61 8.99
C VAL A 119 -6.29 6.54 9.27
N THR A 120 -5.61 6.61 10.42
CA THR A 120 -4.62 5.60 10.81
C THR A 120 -5.23 4.21 10.99
N ASN A 121 -6.48 4.10 11.45
CA ASN A 121 -7.19 2.84 11.54
C ASN A 121 -7.54 2.28 10.17
N GLU A 122 -7.98 3.13 9.22
CA GLU A 122 -8.18 2.69 7.83
C GLU A 122 -6.87 2.16 7.23
N ILE A 123 -5.73 2.84 7.43
CA ILE A 123 -4.42 2.37 6.97
C ILE A 123 -4.07 1.00 7.56
N LYS A 124 -4.25 0.82 8.88
CA LYS A 124 -4.06 -0.48 9.54
C LYS A 124 -5.00 -1.55 8.98
N ASP A 125 -6.26 -1.22 8.72
CA ASP A 125 -7.24 -2.14 8.17
C ASP A 125 -6.86 -2.60 6.75
N GLU A 126 -6.32 -1.70 5.91
CA GLU A 126 -5.77 -2.02 4.59
C GLU A 126 -4.60 -3.02 4.69
N ILE A 127 -3.62 -2.77 5.59
CA ILE A 127 -2.48 -3.66 5.85
C ILE A 127 -2.95 -5.05 6.27
N LEU A 128 -3.83 -5.09 7.27
CA LEU A 128 -4.35 -6.35 7.81
C LEU A 128 -5.21 -7.10 6.78
N ARG A 129 -5.92 -6.38 5.90
CA ARG A 129 -6.73 -6.99 4.83
C ARG A 129 -5.86 -7.73 3.83
N VAL A 130 -4.76 -7.13 3.37
CA VAL A 130 -3.81 -7.79 2.43
C VAL A 130 -3.23 -9.05 3.07
N ALA A 131 -2.76 -8.97 4.31
CA ALA A 131 -2.20 -10.11 5.02
C ALA A 131 -3.22 -11.27 5.15
N ARG A 132 -4.48 -10.96 5.47
CA ARG A 132 -5.56 -11.96 5.60
C ARG A 132 -5.92 -12.59 4.25
N GLN A 133 -6.07 -11.79 3.20
CA GLN A 133 -6.47 -12.28 1.86
C GLN A 133 -5.41 -13.21 1.26
N ALA A 134 -4.14 -12.84 1.35
CA ALA A 134 -3.04 -13.67 0.86
C ALA A 134 -2.70 -14.84 1.80
N GLN A 135 -3.32 -14.89 3.00
CA GLN A 135 -2.93 -15.77 4.10
C GLN A 135 -1.41 -15.75 4.35
N ALA A 136 -0.75 -14.60 4.17
CA ALA A 136 0.70 -14.52 4.08
C ALA A 136 1.38 -14.85 5.42
N ASP A 137 2.53 -15.52 5.34
CA ASP A 137 3.42 -15.70 6.48
C ASP A 137 4.19 -14.40 6.75
N VAL A 138 4.52 -13.65 5.69
CA VAL A 138 5.12 -12.30 5.75
C VAL A 138 4.42 -11.35 4.78
N THR A 139 3.97 -10.20 5.27
CA THR A 139 3.51 -9.08 4.45
C THR A 139 4.55 -7.96 4.46
N ILE A 140 5.05 -7.60 3.28
CA ILE A 140 5.98 -6.47 3.13
C ILE A 140 5.15 -5.23 2.79
N VAL A 141 5.24 -4.20 3.61
CA VAL A 141 4.54 -2.93 3.43
C VAL A 141 5.55 -1.88 3.02
N GLU A 142 5.52 -1.48 1.76
CA GLU A 142 6.33 -0.36 1.29
C GLU A 142 5.60 0.96 1.49
N VAL A 143 6.20 1.85 2.27
CA VAL A 143 5.70 3.20 2.50
C VAL A 143 6.35 4.13 1.47
N GLY A 144 5.55 4.62 0.53
CA GLY A 144 5.95 5.62 -0.44
C GLY A 144 6.32 6.96 0.20
N GLY A 145 6.90 7.85 -0.60
CA GLY A 145 7.43 9.14 -0.13
C GLY A 145 8.77 9.01 0.60
N THR A 146 9.14 10.08 1.30
CA THR A 146 10.36 10.17 2.11
C THR A 146 10.01 10.53 3.56
N VAL A 147 10.63 9.84 4.52
CA VAL A 147 10.49 10.14 5.94
C VAL A 147 10.89 11.59 6.20
N GLY A 148 9.99 12.35 6.81
CA GLY A 148 10.13 13.78 7.04
C GLY A 148 9.14 14.62 6.22
N ASP A 149 8.62 14.08 5.12
CA ASP A 149 7.61 14.75 4.31
C ASP A 149 6.22 14.64 4.95
N ILE A 150 5.42 15.71 4.81
CA ILE A 150 4.07 15.81 5.39
C ILE A 150 3.15 14.70 4.87
N GLU A 151 3.30 14.32 3.60
CA GLU A 151 2.45 13.34 2.92
C GLU A 151 2.50 11.94 3.54
N GLY A 152 3.64 11.58 4.16
CA GLY A 152 3.85 10.26 4.77
C GLY A 152 3.44 10.18 6.25
N LEU A 153 3.12 11.30 6.91
CA LEU A 153 2.90 11.33 8.36
C LEU A 153 1.80 10.36 8.83
N PRO A 154 0.60 10.30 8.21
CA PRO A 154 -0.42 9.35 8.64
C PRO A 154 -0.01 7.88 8.42
N LEU A 155 0.79 7.60 7.39
CA LEU A 155 1.26 6.25 7.06
C LEU A 155 2.34 5.76 8.04
N LEU A 156 3.22 6.66 8.48
CA LEU A 156 4.27 6.33 9.46
C LEU A 156 3.73 6.21 10.89
N GLU A 157 2.64 6.90 11.20
CA GLU A 157 1.95 6.81 12.49
C GLU A 157 1.13 5.51 12.63
N ALA A 158 0.57 5.00 11.54
CA ALA A 158 -0.32 3.84 11.51
C ALA A 158 0.41 2.51 11.79
#